data_AF-A0A399F799-F1
#
_entry.id   AF-A0A399F799-F1
#
_cell.length_a   1.000
_cell.length_b   1.000
_cell.length_c   1.000
_cell.angle_alpha   90.00
_cell.angle_beta   90.00
_cell.angle_gamma   90.00
#
_symmetry.space_group_name_H-M   'P 1'
#
loop_
_entity.id
_entity.type
_entity.pdbx_description
1 polymer ?
#
loop_
_entity_poly.entity_id
_entity_poly.type
_entity_poly.pdbx_seq_one_letter_code
_entity_poly.pdbx_strand_id
1 'polypeptide(L)'
;MSTAIYDAIKKTIVEAMKAKDQTTLDFARVVKAEMDRKGDGRPLPDADAVKILKALRVTAEETGNRSDLEFLDRFLPKEMSEEEIEAWVRANIDFSQFKTPLAAIGAVTKALGPVAPGDKVRRVIERVAGG
;
A
#
# COMPACT_ATOMS: atom_id res chain seq x y z
N MET A 1 5.25 -13.22 -4.72
CA MET A 1 4.71 -11.93 -4.20
C MET A 1 5.03 -11.88 -2.72
N SER A 2 5.44 -10.73 -2.19
CA SER A 2 5.76 -10.58 -0.76
C SER A 2 4.49 -10.61 0.10
N THR A 3 4.58 -11.15 1.31
CA THR A 3 3.53 -11.19 2.36
C THR A 3 3.99 -10.54 3.66
N ALA A 4 5.03 -9.71 3.59
CA ALA A 4 5.72 -9.15 4.76
C ALA A 4 4.78 -8.35 5.66
N ILE A 5 3.81 -7.63 5.10
CA ILE A 5 2.82 -6.86 5.88
C ILE A 5 1.94 -7.82 6.70
N TYR A 6 1.45 -8.89 6.07
CA TYR A 6 0.63 -9.90 6.75
C TYR A 6 1.39 -10.54 7.93
N ASP A 7 2.65 -10.91 7.70
CA ASP A 7 3.51 -11.52 8.72
C ASP A 7 3.85 -10.52 9.84
N ALA A 8 4.07 -9.24 9.50
CA ALA A 8 4.30 -8.18 10.47
C ALA A 8 3.07 -7.95 11.37
N ILE A 9 1.86 -7.91 10.81
CA ILE A 9 0.62 -7.80 11.60
C ILE A 9 0.47 -8.98 12.57
N LYS A 10 0.75 -10.21 12.12
CA LYS A 10 0.74 -11.39 13.00
C LYS A 10 1.75 -11.26 14.14
N LYS A 11 2.96 -10.78 13.85
CA LYS A 11 3.99 -10.54 14.86
C LYS A 11 3.54 -9.48 15.86
N THR A 12 2.95 -8.38 15.41
CA THR A 12 2.42 -7.31 16.26
C THR A 12 1.34 -7.80 17.23
N ILE A 13 0.46 -8.72 16.81
CA ILE A 13 -0.52 -9.36 17.71
C ILE A 13 0.20 -10.06 18.88
N VAL A 14 1.22 -10.87 18.58
CA VAL A 14 1.98 -11.61 19.61
C VAL A 14 2.72 -10.65 20.55
N GLU A 15 3.31 -9.58 20.01
CA GLU A 15 4.02 -8.57 20.79
C GLU A 15 3.08 -7.77 21.69
N ALA A 16 1.93 -7.34 21.17
CA ALA A 16 0.91 -6.62 21.94
C ALA A 16 0.33 -7.47 23.08
N MET A 17 0.12 -8.77 22.86
CA MET A 17 -0.27 -9.71 23.91
C MET A 17 0.77 -9.77 25.05
N LYS A 18 2.06 -9.84 24.72
CA LYS A 18 3.14 -9.87 25.71
C LYS A 18 3.26 -8.55 26.48
N ALA A 19 3.09 -7.43 25.78
CA ALA A 19 3.15 -6.09 26.35
C ALA A 19 1.88 -5.69 27.13
N LYS A 20 0.80 -6.49 27.05
CA LYS A 20 -0.54 -6.15 27.54
C LYS A 20 -1.07 -4.83 26.95
N ASP A 21 -0.69 -4.53 25.71
CA ASP A 21 -1.18 -3.38 24.95
C ASP A 21 -2.49 -3.77 24.27
N GLN A 22 -3.60 -3.57 24.99
CA GLN A 22 -4.92 -3.99 24.53
C GLN A 22 -5.38 -3.22 23.28
N THR A 23 -5.05 -1.92 23.19
CA THR A 23 -5.42 -1.07 22.05
C THR A 23 -4.77 -1.57 20.76
N THR A 24 -3.46 -1.79 20.77
CA THR A 24 -2.75 -2.34 19.60
C THR A 24 -3.23 -3.75 19.27
N LEU A 25 -3.47 -4.58 20.29
CA LEU A 25 -3.90 -5.96 20.10
C LEU A 25 -5.26 -6.05 19.38
N ASP A 26 -6.24 -5.28 19.84
CA ASP A 26 -7.59 -5.32 19.28
C ASP A 26 -7.60 -4.83 17.84
N PHE A 27 -6.93 -3.72 17.56
CA PHE A 27 -6.88 -3.19 16.20
C PHE A 27 -6.05 -4.07 15.26
N ALA A 28 -4.93 -4.65 15.71
CA ALA A 28 -4.16 -5.62 14.91
C ALA A 28 -5.00 -6.86 14.53
N ARG A 29 -5.90 -7.31 15.42
CA ARG A 29 -6.83 -8.42 15.12
C ARG A 29 -7.88 -8.03 14.09
N VAL A 30 -8.40 -6.80 14.14
CA VAL A 30 -9.29 -6.26 13.10
C VAL A 30 -8.59 -6.26 11.75
N VAL A 31 -7.39 -5.67 11.68
CA VAL A 31 -6.60 -5.63 10.44
C VAL A 31 -6.34 -7.04 9.89
N LYS A 32 -5.95 -7.99 10.76
CA LYS A 32 -5.75 -9.38 10.35
C LYS A 32 -7.03 -10.02 9.83
N ALA A 33 -8.16 -9.81 10.50
CA ALA A 33 -9.45 -10.37 10.08
C ALA A 33 -9.87 -9.84 8.70
N GLU A 34 -9.63 -8.56 8.41
CA GLU A 34 -9.85 -7.98 7.08
C GLU A 34 -8.98 -8.66 6.01
N MET A 35 -7.69 -8.87 6.31
CA MET A 35 -6.77 -9.57 5.41
C MET A 35 -7.17 -11.03 5.19
N ASP A 36 -7.51 -11.75 6.25
CA ASP A 36 -7.96 -13.14 6.17
C ASP A 36 -9.24 -13.26 5.34
N ARG A 37 -10.21 -12.34 5.52
CA ARG A 37 -11.44 -12.33 4.72
C ARG A 37 -11.15 -12.16 3.23
N LYS A 38 -10.18 -11.31 2.89
CA LYS A 38 -9.78 -11.09 1.49
C LYS A 38 -8.97 -12.26 0.93
N GLY A 39 -8.13 -12.87 1.75
CA GLY A 39 -7.22 -13.96 1.41
C GLY A 39 -7.79 -15.37 1.59
N ASP A 40 -9.08 -15.51 1.94
CA ASP A 40 -9.71 -16.80 2.25
C ASP A 40 -8.94 -17.57 3.35
N GLY A 41 -8.57 -16.86 4.42
CA GLY A 41 -7.79 -17.37 5.55
C GLY A 41 -6.30 -17.59 5.28
N ARG A 42 -5.81 -17.27 4.07
CA ARG A 42 -4.40 -17.43 3.69
C ARG A 42 -3.64 -16.10 3.72
N PRO A 43 -2.30 -16.12 3.85
CA PRO A 43 -1.48 -14.93 3.71
C PRO A 43 -1.78 -14.17 2.42
N LEU A 44 -1.94 -12.87 2.56
CA LEU A 44 -2.31 -11.97 1.47
C LEU A 44 -1.06 -11.26 0.90
N PRO A 45 -0.94 -11.09 -0.42
CA PRO A 45 0.13 -10.29 -1.01
C PRO A 45 0.14 -8.84 -0.50
N ASP A 46 1.31 -8.26 -0.32
CA ASP A 46 1.48 -6.89 0.21
C ASP A 46 0.71 -5.85 -0.61
N ALA A 47 0.61 -6.03 -1.93
CA ALA A 47 -0.15 -5.13 -2.80
C ALA A 47 -1.65 -5.08 -2.44
N ASP A 48 -2.22 -6.20 -2.00
CA ASP A 48 -3.61 -6.26 -1.55
C ASP A 48 -3.74 -5.89 -0.06
N ALA A 49 -2.74 -6.22 0.75
CA ALA A 49 -2.66 -5.77 2.14
C ALA A 49 -2.67 -4.24 2.24
N VAL A 50 -1.90 -3.54 1.40
CA VAL A 50 -1.89 -2.07 1.34
C VAL A 50 -3.24 -1.49 0.99
N LYS A 51 -4.02 -2.12 0.08
CA LYS A 51 -5.37 -1.65 -0.25
C LYS A 51 -6.28 -1.70 0.97
N ILE A 52 -6.20 -2.77 1.76
CA ILE A 52 -6.97 -2.92 3.00
C ILE A 52 -6.55 -1.87 4.03
N LEU A 53 -5.24 -1.70 4.25
CA LEU A 53 -4.73 -0.70 5.19
C LEU A 53 -5.16 0.72 4.81
N LYS A 54 -5.12 1.07 3.51
CA LYS A 54 -5.59 2.38 3.02
C LYS A 54 -7.09 2.57 3.26
N ALA A 55 -7.91 1.54 3.02
CA ALA A 55 -9.35 1.61 3.29
C ALA A 55 -9.64 1.83 4.79
N LEU A 56 -8.97 1.08 5.67
CA LEU A 56 -9.09 1.27 7.12
C LEU A 56 -8.61 2.66 7.57
N ARG A 57 -7.59 3.21 6.91
CA ARG A 57 -7.07 4.55 7.21
C ARG A 57 -8.11 5.62 6.95
N VAL A 58 -8.81 5.54 5.81
CA VAL A 58 -9.91 6.46 5.49
C VAL A 58 -10.99 6.42 6.59
N THR A 59 -11.41 5.22 7.01
CA THR A 59 -12.38 5.09 8.11
C THR A 59 -11.85 5.64 9.44
N ALA A 60 -10.58 5.44 9.75
CA ALA A 60 -9.95 6.00 10.94
C ALA A 60 -9.86 7.55 10.90
N GLU A 61 -9.65 8.14 9.73
CA GLU A 61 -9.69 9.60 9.53
C GLU A 61 -11.11 10.15 9.74
N GLU A 62 -12.12 9.51 9.15
CA GLU A 62 -13.52 9.90 9.29
C GLU A 62 -14.02 9.83 10.74
N THR A 63 -13.54 8.83 11.48
CA THR A 63 -13.92 8.62 12.90
C THR A 63 -13.03 9.36 13.90
N GLY A 64 -11.93 9.97 13.43
CA GLY A 64 -10.96 10.66 14.28
C GLY A 64 -10.17 9.74 15.23
N ASN A 65 -10.09 8.44 14.94
CA ASN A 65 -9.37 7.49 15.79
C ASN A 65 -7.85 7.58 15.55
N ARG A 66 -7.18 8.41 16.35
CA ARG A 66 -5.75 8.66 16.22
C ARG A 66 -4.88 7.42 16.42
N SER A 67 -5.25 6.54 17.36
CA SER A 67 -4.50 5.31 17.64
C SER A 67 -4.50 4.37 16.44
N ASP A 68 -5.64 4.26 15.75
CA ASP A 68 -5.76 3.44 14.54
C ASP A 68 -4.94 4.04 13.39
N LEU A 69 -4.94 5.37 13.22
CA LEU A 69 -4.10 6.05 12.23
C LEU A 69 -2.61 5.79 12.46
N GLU A 70 -2.14 6.01 13.69
CA GLU A 70 -0.74 5.75 14.07
C GLU A 70 -0.39 4.27 13.89
N PHE A 71 -1.31 3.35 14.17
CA PHE A 71 -1.10 1.94 13.90
C PHE A 71 -0.88 1.69 12.42
N LEU A 72 -1.79 2.17 11.55
CA LEU A 72 -1.78 1.92 10.11
C LEU A 72 -0.56 2.53 9.41
N ASP A 73 -0.18 3.74 9.82
CA ASP A 73 0.95 4.48 9.24
C ASP A 73 2.30 3.74 9.43
N ARG A 74 2.42 2.84 10.42
CA ARG A 74 3.61 1.97 10.59
C ARG A 74 3.74 0.87 9.53
N PHE A 75 2.62 0.46 8.92
CA PHE A 75 2.58 -0.66 7.97
C PHE A 75 2.34 -0.20 6.53
N LEU A 76 1.83 1.02 6.34
CA LEU A 76 1.72 1.60 5.01
C LEU A 76 3.11 1.95 4.48
N PRO A 77 3.46 1.50 3.26
CA PRO A 77 4.73 1.87 2.67
C PRO A 77 4.76 3.38 2.42
N LYS A 78 5.92 3.99 2.65
CA LYS A 78 6.14 5.38 2.26
C LYS A 78 6.00 5.49 0.75
N GLU A 79 5.03 6.27 0.31
CA GLU A 79 4.83 6.50 -1.10
C GLU A 79 5.97 7.32 -1.69
N MET A 80 6.36 6.99 -2.91
CA MET A 80 7.23 7.81 -3.72
C MET A 80 6.55 9.14 -4.04
N SER A 81 7.36 10.20 -4.12
CA SER A 81 6.95 11.50 -4.64
C SER A 81 6.69 11.43 -6.15
N GLU A 82 6.02 12.44 -6.71
CA GLU A 82 5.80 12.48 -8.16
C GLU A 82 7.11 12.63 -8.93
N GLU A 83 8.08 13.35 -8.37
CA GLU A 83 9.42 13.56 -8.92
C GLU A 83 10.24 12.25 -8.93
N GLU A 84 10.15 11.47 -7.86
CA GLU A 84 10.81 10.16 -7.78
C GLU A 84 10.21 9.18 -8.79
N ILE A 85 8.88 9.18 -8.94
CA ILE A 85 8.19 8.36 -9.95
C ILE A 85 8.58 8.84 -11.35
N GLU A 86 8.64 10.14 -11.59
CA GLU A 86 9.04 10.71 -12.89
C GLU A 86 10.45 10.29 -13.27
N ALA A 87 11.42 10.45 -12.36
CA ALA A 87 12.80 10.04 -12.59
C ALA A 87 12.89 8.54 -12.91
N TRP A 88 12.15 7.70 -12.19
CA TRP A 88 12.10 6.27 -12.45
C TRP A 88 11.48 5.95 -13.82
N VAL A 89 10.35 6.58 -14.17
CA VAL A 89 9.66 6.39 -15.46
C VAL A 89 10.59 6.76 -16.61
N ARG A 90 11.26 7.92 -16.55
CA ARG A 90 12.19 8.35 -17.60
C ARG A 90 13.38 7.41 -17.77
N ALA A 91 13.84 6.77 -16.69
CA ALA A 91 14.96 5.84 -16.72
C ALA A 91 14.60 4.42 -17.17
N ASN A 92 13.34 3.99 -17.00
CA ASN A 92 12.95 2.57 -17.12
C ASN A 92 11.84 2.30 -18.14
N ILE A 93 11.13 3.31 -18.61
CA ILE A 93 10.00 3.16 -19.53
C ILE A 93 10.36 3.73 -20.89
N ASP A 94 10.32 2.87 -21.90
CA ASP A 94 10.32 3.28 -23.31
C ASP A 94 8.86 3.37 -23.80
N PHE A 95 8.36 4.61 -23.93
CA PHE A 95 6.98 4.85 -24.37
C PHE A 95 6.68 4.35 -25.78
N SER A 96 7.70 4.15 -26.64
CA SER A 96 7.50 3.64 -28.00
C SER A 96 6.99 2.19 -28.01
N GLN A 97 7.15 1.45 -26.91
CA GLN A 97 6.66 0.08 -26.74
C GLN A 97 5.15 0.01 -26.46
N PHE A 98 4.51 1.16 -26.25
CA PHE A 98 3.11 1.25 -25.85
C PHE A 98 2.27 1.94 -26.92
N LYS A 99 1.05 1.43 -27.15
CA LYS A 99 0.08 2.04 -28.08
C LYS A 99 -0.29 3.48 -27.68
N THR A 100 -0.35 3.74 -26.38
CA THR A 100 -0.53 5.07 -25.80
C THR A 100 0.33 5.20 -24.55
N PRO A 101 0.81 6.40 -24.19
CA PRO A 101 1.62 6.57 -22.98
C PRO A 101 0.94 6.08 -21.71
N LEU A 102 -0.38 6.26 -21.60
CA LEU A 102 -1.18 5.78 -20.46
C LEU A 102 -1.15 4.25 -20.31
N ALA A 103 -0.87 3.48 -21.37
CA ALA A 103 -0.72 2.04 -21.24
C ALA A 103 0.53 1.63 -20.42
N ALA A 104 1.49 2.54 -20.21
CA ALA A 104 2.64 2.31 -19.34
C ALA A 104 2.29 2.29 -17.84
N ILE A 105 1.11 2.80 -17.42
CA ILE A 105 0.70 2.82 -16.00
C ILE A 105 0.76 1.41 -15.39
N GLY A 106 0.29 0.40 -16.13
CA GLY A 106 0.30 -0.99 -15.66
C GLY A 106 1.72 -1.54 -15.48
N ALA A 107 2.65 -1.17 -16.36
CA ALA A 107 4.05 -1.57 -16.25
C ALA A 107 4.73 -0.91 -15.04
N VAL A 108 4.51 0.39 -14.86
CA VAL A 108 5.07 1.17 -13.74
C VAL A 108 4.53 0.69 -12.40
N THR A 109 3.20 0.56 -12.26
CA THR A 109 2.59 0.08 -11.00
C THR A 109 2.91 -1.38 -10.71
N LYS A 110 3.16 -2.21 -11.72
CA LYS A 110 3.67 -3.57 -11.53
C LYS A 110 5.12 -3.59 -11.00
N ALA A 111 5.96 -2.68 -11.49
CA ALA A 111 7.37 -2.59 -11.10
C ALA A 111 7.56 -1.96 -9.72
N LEU A 112 6.87 -0.84 -9.46
CA LEU A 112 6.98 -0.08 -8.22
C LEU A 112 6.01 -0.58 -7.14
N GLY A 113 4.96 -1.30 -7.51
CA GLY A 113 4.00 -1.87 -6.56
C GLY A 113 3.30 -0.78 -5.73
N PRO A 114 3.13 -0.99 -4.42
CA PRO A 114 2.32 -0.11 -3.58
C PRO A 114 2.95 1.24 -3.23
N VAL A 115 4.26 1.43 -3.46
CA VAL A 115 4.92 2.73 -3.20
C VAL A 115 4.61 3.77 -4.29
N ALA A 116 4.06 3.36 -5.44
CA ALA A 116 3.67 4.25 -6.52
C ALA A 116 2.17 4.06 -6.85
N PRO A 117 1.27 4.80 -6.18
CA PRO A 117 -0.17 4.72 -6.42
C PRO A 117 -0.53 5.00 -7.89
N GLY A 118 -1.52 4.27 -8.42
CA GLY A 118 -1.88 4.34 -9.84
C GLY A 118 -2.36 5.72 -10.30
N ASP A 119 -3.03 6.48 -9.44
CA ASP A 119 -3.45 7.86 -9.72
C ASP A 119 -2.23 8.80 -9.82
N LYS A 120 -1.25 8.65 -8.93
CA LYS A 120 0.00 9.42 -8.93
C LYS A 120 0.85 9.08 -10.16
N VAL A 121 1.00 7.79 -10.46
CA VAL A 121 1.67 7.28 -11.67
C VAL A 121 0.99 7.83 -12.94
N ARG A 122 -0.35 7.83 -12.99
CA ARG A 122 -1.12 8.39 -14.11
C ARG A 122 -0.79 9.86 -14.34
N ARG A 123 -0.83 10.69 -13.29
CA ARG A 123 -0.49 12.13 -13.37
C ARG A 123 0.92 12.36 -13.89
N VAL A 124 1.88 11.56 -13.42
CA VAL A 124 3.27 11.63 -13.87
C VAL A 124 3.41 11.25 -15.34
N ILE A 125 2.79 10.15 -15.78
CA ILE A 125 2.85 9.72 -17.18
C ILE A 125 2.23 10.77 -18.11
N GLU A 126 1.10 11.37 -17.74
CA GLU A 126 0.48 12.44 -18.53
C GLU A 126 1.41 13.65 -18.68
N ARG A 127 2.12 14.03 -17.62
CA ARG A 127 3.10 15.12 -17.64
C ARG A 127 4.32 14.80 -18.50
N VAL A 128 4.86 13.59 -18.39
CA VAL A 128 6.06 13.17 -19.10
C VAL A 128 5.80 13.00 -20.61
N ALA A 129 4.63 12.50 -20.98
CA ALA A 129 4.31 12.17 -22.37
C ALA A 129 3.52 13.25 -23.12
N GLY A 130 2.90 14.19 -22.39
CA GLY A 130 2.25 15.37 -22.96
C GLY A 130 3.16 16.61 -23.08
N GLY A 131 4.39 16.51 -22.57
CA GLY A 131 5.44 17.53 -22.71
C GLY A 131 6.27 17.37 -23.97
#